data_AF-A0A7S0E673-F1
#
_entry.id   AF-A0A7S0E673-F1
#
_cell.length_a   1.000
_cell.length_b   1.000
_cell.length_c   1.000
_cell.angle_alpha   90.00
_cell.angle_beta   90.00
_cell.angle_gamma   90.00
#
_symmetry.space_group_name_H-M   'P 1'
#
loop_
_entity.id
_entity.type
_entity.pdbx_description
1 polymer ?
#
loop_
_entity_poly.entity_id
_entity_poly.type
_entity_poly.pdbx_seq_one_letter_code
_entity_poly.pdbx_strand_id
1 'polypeptide(L)'
;HEEFEHVLFDMNGLLHTACRRAKDFEHAILKVYKELDATLRTLIPTKSVVLAFDGPGPLAKLLTQRKRRSKSSKSSKYKLSGLHITPGTKFMHAMKQACEYYAALRLVASAKFRNVAFYISGSDVAGEGEIKIIDWIHNLLHSQNDDRLIIVGGDADLVLQGLAVLRVKDLFVYAGKDMSVHPNSR
;
A
#
# COMPACT_ATOMS: atom_id res chain seq x y z
N HIS A 1 -20.08 3.37 -0.46
CA HIS A 1 -19.22 3.16 -1.63
C HIS A 1 -18.92 4.53 -2.18
N GLU A 2 -17.65 4.86 -2.36
CA GLU A 2 -17.22 6.18 -2.83
C GLU A 2 -16.20 6.03 -3.95
N GLU A 3 -16.27 6.94 -4.92
CA GLU A 3 -15.37 6.98 -6.07
C GLU A 3 -14.18 7.90 -5.80
N PHE A 4 -13.02 7.48 -6.29
CA PHE A 4 -11.76 8.23 -6.24
C PHE A 4 -11.03 8.02 -7.56
N GLU A 5 -10.41 9.06 -8.10
CA GLU A 5 -9.55 8.94 -9.29
C GLU A 5 -8.37 8.01 -9.01
N HIS A 6 -7.77 8.15 -7.83
CA HIS A 6 -6.58 7.39 -7.45
C HIS A 6 -6.73 6.73 -6.08
N VAL A 7 -6.59 5.40 -6.04
CA VAL A 7 -6.57 4.62 -4.80
C VAL A 7 -5.15 4.08 -4.59
N LEU A 8 -4.47 4.53 -3.55
CA LEU A 8 -3.05 4.25 -3.31
C LEU A 8 -2.89 3.38 -2.06
N PHE A 9 -2.32 2.19 -2.19
CA PHE A 9 -2.10 1.26 -1.08
C PHE A 9 -0.65 1.31 -0.61
N ASP A 10 -0.46 1.60 0.68
CA ASP A 10 0.74 1.15 1.37
C ASP A 10 0.58 -0.34 1.69
N MET A 11 1.31 -1.17 0.95
CA MET A 11 1.21 -2.61 1.06
C MET A 11 1.80 -3.12 2.37
N ASN A 12 2.73 -2.42 3.01
CA ASN A 12 3.49 -2.98 4.12
C ASN A 12 2.58 -3.28 5.33
N GLY A 13 1.69 -2.35 5.68
CA GLY A 13 0.69 -2.56 6.72
C GLY A 13 -0.26 -3.72 6.42
N LEU A 14 -0.71 -3.83 5.16
CA LEU A 14 -1.58 -4.90 4.69
C LEU A 14 -0.87 -6.27 4.77
N LEU A 15 0.38 -6.35 4.30
CA LEU A 15 1.21 -7.56 4.34
C LEU A 15 1.49 -8.03 5.76
N HIS A 16 1.84 -7.11 6.66
CA HIS A 16 2.04 -7.43 8.07
C HIS A 16 0.79 -8.07 8.69
N THR A 17 -0.38 -7.50 8.39
CA THR A 17 -1.66 -7.97 8.92
C THR A 17 -2.08 -9.31 8.30
N ALA A 18 -1.81 -9.51 7.00
CA ALA A 18 -2.08 -10.77 6.30
C ALA A 18 -1.19 -11.90 6.84
N CYS A 19 0.13 -11.68 6.92
CA CYS A 19 1.10 -12.69 7.35
C CYS A 19 0.90 -13.13 8.80
N ARG A 20 0.56 -12.21 9.70
CA ARG A 20 0.30 -12.52 11.12
C ARG A 20 -0.87 -13.50 11.30
N ARG A 21 -1.85 -13.45 10.39
CA ARG A 21 -3.07 -14.26 10.42
C ARG A 21 -3.01 -15.47 9.49
N ALA A 22 -1.99 -15.57 8.64
CA ALA A 22 -1.84 -16.63 7.66
C ALA A 22 -1.24 -17.90 8.28
N LYS A 23 -1.57 -19.05 7.68
CA LYS A 23 -1.02 -20.35 8.06
C LYS A 23 0.30 -20.61 7.32
N ASP A 24 0.32 -20.24 6.04
CA ASP A 24 1.40 -20.43 5.08
C ASP A 24 1.42 -19.25 4.08
N PHE A 25 2.31 -19.32 3.09
CA PHE A 25 2.51 -18.28 2.09
C PHE A 25 1.28 -18.10 1.18
N GLU A 26 0.69 -19.19 0.70
CA GLU A 26 -0.48 -19.15 -0.19
C GLU A 26 -1.68 -18.53 0.53
N HIS A 27 -1.92 -18.91 1.78
CA HIS A 27 -2.95 -18.30 2.60
C HIS A 27 -2.68 -16.81 2.86
N ALA A 28 -1.41 -16.38 2.94
CA ALA A 28 -1.07 -14.96 3.04
C ALA A 28 -1.48 -14.21 1.76
N ILE A 29 -1.17 -14.75 0.57
CA ILE A 29 -1.58 -14.17 -0.72
C ILE A 29 -3.11 -14.05 -0.79
N LEU A 30 -3.85 -15.12 -0.45
CA LEU A 30 -5.31 -15.10 -0.50
C LEU A 30 -5.91 -14.05 0.46
N LYS A 31 -5.29 -13.84 1.63
CA LYS A 31 -5.69 -12.77 2.55
C LYS A 31 -5.43 -11.38 1.96
N VAL A 32 -4.30 -11.19 1.29
CA VAL A 32 -3.97 -9.93 0.61
C VAL A 32 -5.01 -9.61 -0.46
N TYR A 33 -5.32 -10.58 -1.34
CA TYR A 33 -6.33 -10.41 -2.38
C TYR A 33 -7.70 -10.07 -1.80
N LYS A 34 -8.10 -10.78 -0.74
CA LYS A 34 -9.39 -10.53 -0.08
C LYS A 34 -9.48 -9.12 0.49
N GLU A 35 -8.38 -8.61 1.06
CA GLU A 35 -8.33 -7.24 1.59
C GLU A 35 -8.39 -6.22 0.44
N LEU A 36 -7.58 -6.39 -0.60
CA LEU A 36 -7.62 -5.52 -1.80
C LEU A 36 -9.02 -5.49 -2.43
N ASP A 37 -9.68 -6.64 -2.60
CA ASP A 37 -11.05 -6.72 -3.13
C ASP A 37 -12.07 -6.07 -2.19
N ALA A 38 -11.91 -6.20 -0.87
CA ALA A 38 -12.78 -5.55 0.10
C ALA A 38 -12.64 -4.03 0.02
N THR A 39 -11.41 -3.51 0.02
CA THR A 39 -11.13 -2.09 -0.09
C THR A 39 -11.60 -1.53 -1.43
N LEU A 40 -11.26 -2.16 -2.55
CA LEU A 40 -11.63 -1.70 -3.89
C LEU A 40 -13.14 -1.82 -4.17
N ARG A 41 -13.88 -2.62 -3.40
CA ARG A 41 -15.35 -2.58 -3.42
C ARG A 41 -15.90 -1.32 -2.76
N THR A 42 -15.28 -0.87 -1.68
CA THR A 42 -15.71 0.33 -0.94
C THR A 42 -15.22 1.62 -1.59
N LEU A 43 -13.94 1.64 -1.99
CA LEU A 43 -13.21 2.74 -2.61
C LEU A 43 -13.01 2.41 -4.08
N ILE A 44 -13.86 2.98 -4.93
CA ILE A 44 -13.95 2.62 -6.34
C ILE A 44 -12.96 3.48 -7.14
N PRO A 45 -11.88 2.91 -7.71
CA PRO A 45 -10.95 3.67 -8.54
C PRO A 45 -11.56 3.97 -9.90
N THR A 46 -11.39 5.19 -10.40
CA THR A 46 -11.83 5.59 -11.75
C THR A 46 -10.67 5.78 -12.72
N LYS A 47 -9.45 6.10 -12.24
CA LYS A 47 -8.24 6.25 -13.08
C LYS A 47 -7.11 5.30 -12.72
N SER A 48 -6.74 5.16 -11.44
CA SER A 48 -5.65 4.25 -11.08
C SER A 48 -5.71 3.62 -9.70
N VAL A 49 -5.05 2.46 -9.60
CA VAL A 49 -4.70 1.81 -8.35
C VAL A 49 -3.18 1.74 -8.25
N VAL A 50 -2.62 2.19 -7.13
CA VAL A 50 -1.17 2.15 -6.86
C VAL A 50 -0.90 1.19 -5.72
N LEU A 51 0.01 0.23 -5.89
CA LEU A 51 0.46 -0.68 -4.84
C LEU A 51 1.94 -0.40 -4.53
N ALA A 52 2.22 0.21 -3.38
CA ALA A 52 3.57 0.55 -2.97
C ALA A 52 4.09 -0.42 -1.91
N PHE A 53 5.18 -1.12 -2.22
CA PHE A 53 5.89 -1.99 -1.30
C PHE A 53 7.12 -1.28 -0.74
N ASP A 54 7.44 -1.57 0.53
CA ASP A 54 8.72 -1.15 1.11
C ASP A 54 9.88 -1.74 0.30
N GLY A 55 10.74 -0.83 -0.16
CA GLY A 55 12.05 -1.11 -0.75
C GLY A 55 13.20 -0.87 0.23
N PRO A 56 14.45 -1.03 -0.20
CA PRO A 56 15.62 -0.65 0.60
C PRO A 56 15.52 0.82 1.05
N GLY A 57 15.44 1.04 2.36
CA GLY A 57 15.30 2.36 2.97
C GLY A 57 16.62 2.94 3.52
N PRO A 58 16.64 4.23 3.88
CA PRO A 58 17.81 4.89 4.48
C PRO A 58 18.26 4.23 5.79
N LEU A 59 19.56 4.33 6.08
CA LEU A 59 20.22 3.66 7.23
C LEU A 59 19.54 3.94 8.57
N ALA A 60 19.03 5.15 8.78
CA ALA A 60 18.31 5.53 9.99
C ALA A 60 17.04 4.68 10.22
N LYS A 61 16.26 4.41 9.17
CA LYS A 61 15.06 3.55 9.28
C LYS A 61 15.45 2.08 9.40
N LEU A 62 16.54 1.62 8.77
CA LEU A 62 17.08 0.26 8.99
C LEU A 62 17.41 0.02 10.47
N LEU A 63 18.03 0.99 11.14
CA LEU A 63 18.34 0.89 12.57
C LEU A 63 17.07 0.86 13.44
N THR A 64 16.05 1.66 13.10
CA THR A 64 14.76 1.68 13.80
C THR A 64 13.95 0.42 13.57
N GLN A 65 13.90 -0.09 12.34
CA GLN A 65 13.29 -1.38 11.99
C GLN A 65 13.99 -2.53 12.72
N ARG A 66 15.33 -2.52 12.77
CA ARG A 66 16.13 -3.51 13.52
C ARG A 66 15.76 -3.49 15.02
N LYS A 67 15.64 -2.31 15.63
CA LYS A 67 15.21 -2.17 17.04
C LYS A 67 13.78 -2.68 17.27
N ARG A 68 12.82 -2.37 16.38
CA ARG A 68 11.43 -2.91 16.45
C ARG A 68 11.40 -4.43 16.33
N ARG A 69 12.16 -4.99 15.39
CA ARG A 69 12.23 -6.44 15.13
C ARG A 69 12.92 -7.21 16.24
N SER A 70 13.94 -6.62 16.89
CA SER A 70 14.63 -7.22 18.04
C SER A 70 13.71 -7.42 19.26
N LYS A 71 12.70 -6.56 19.43
CA LYS A 71 11.72 -6.64 20.54
C LYS A 71 10.61 -7.70 20.31
N SER A 72 10.47 -8.24 19.09
CA SER A 72 9.42 -9.23 18.74
C SER A 72 9.92 -10.68 18.83
N SER A 73 11.08 -10.92 19.44
CA SER A 73 11.80 -12.20 19.48
C SER A 73 11.31 -13.23 20.50
N LYS A 74 10.05 -13.16 20.96
CA LYS A 74 9.47 -14.19 21.84
C LYS A 74 8.14 -14.74 21.31
N SER A 75 8.15 -16.05 21.07
CA SER A 75 7.02 -16.98 20.88
C SER A 75 6.34 -17.08 19.50
N SER A 76 6.71 -18.10 18.72
CA SER A 76 5.84 -19.24 18.35
C SER A 76 6.47 -20.07 17.22
N LYS A 77 6.40 -21.39 17.36
CA LYS A 77 7.14 -22.40 16.58
C LYS A 77 6.74 -22.50 15.09
N TYR A 78 5.65 -21.86 14.65
CA TYR A 78 5.22 -21.79 13.26
C TYR A 78 4.37 -20.53 13.06
N LYS A 79 4.89 -19.54 12.36
CA LYS A 79 4.19 -18.37 11.81
C LYS A 79 5.19 -17.66 10.91
N LEU A 80 4.80 -17.20 9.72
CA LEU A 80 5.65 -16.33 8.91
C LEU A 80 6.07 -15.13 9.78
N SER A 81 7.25 -15.22 10.38
CA SER A 81 7.72 -14.21 11.31
C SER A 81 7.89 -12.90 10.55
N GLY A 82 7.64 -11.76 11.19
CA GLY A 82 7.76 -10.44 10.56
C GLY A 82 9.15 -10.12 9.99
N LEU A 83 10.13 -11.02 10.17
CA LEU A 83 11.45 -10.99 9.53
C LEU A 83 11.40 -11.23 8.01
N HIS A 84 10.39 -11.95 7.49
CA HIS A 84 10.25 -12.20 6.05
C HIS A 84 9.75 -10.99 5.26
N ILE A 85 9.15 -10.00 5.93
CA ILE A 85 8.63 -8.76 5.34
C ILE A 85 9.77 -7.73 5.34
N THR A 86 10.79 -7.99 4.54
CA THR A 86 11.93 -7.10 4.33
C THR A 86 12.22 -7.06 2.84
N PRO A 87 12.47 -5.87 2.27
CA PRO A 87 12.92 -5.77 0.89
C PRO A 87 14.11 -6.71 0.62
N GLY A 88 14.10 -7.35 -0.56
CA GLY A 88 15.16 -8.28 -0.98
C GLY A 88 14.98 -9.75 -0.56
N THR A 89 13.91 -10.12 0.17
CA THR A 89 13.61 -11.54 0.44
C THR A 89 12.89 -12.19 -0.74
N LYS A 90 13.07 -13.51 -0.93
CA LYS A 90 12.28 -14.31 -1.88
C LYS A 90 10.77 -14.16 -1.64
N PHE A 91 10.39 -14.01 -0.37
CA PHE A 91 9.00 -13.78 0.04
C PHE A 91 8.44 -12.47 -0.56
N MET A 92 9.14 -11.35 -0.41
CA MET A 92 8.65 -10.05 -0.93
C MET A 92 8.59 -10.05 -2.46
N HIS A 93 9.55 -10.69 -3.12
CA HIS A 93 9.52 -10.84 -4.58
C HIS A 93 8.32 -11.67 -5.06
N ALA A 94 8.07 -12.83 -4.44
CA ALA A 94 6.92 -13.65 -4.78
C ALA A 94 5.59 -12.95 -4.47
N MET A 95 5.52 -12.17 -3.39
CA MET A 95 4.33 -11.39 -3.05
C MET A 95 4.08 -10.26 -4.07
N LYS A 96 5.13 -9.58 -4.55
CA LYS A 96 5.03 -8.62 -5.65
C LYS A 96 4.45 -9.28 -6.91
N GLN A 97 4.98 -10.43 -7.31
CA GLN A 97 4.48 -11.18 -8.47
C GLN A 97 3.02 -11.62 -8.30
N ALA A 98 2.62 -12.02 -7.10
CA ALA A 98 1.22 -12.31 -6.79
C ALA A 98 0.33 -11.07 -7.00
N CYS A 99 0.75 -9.89 -6.53
CA CYS A 99 0.01 -8.65 -6.76
C CYS A 99 -0.02 -8.22 -8.24
N GLU A 100 1.04 -8.47 -9.01
CA GLU A 100 1.05 -8.27 -10.47
C GLU A 100 0.04 -9.17 -11.17
N TYR A 101 0.00 -10.45 -10.79
CA TYR A 101 -1.00 -11.39 -11.28
C TYR A 101 -2.43 -10.98 -10.91
N TYR A 102 -2.65 -10.53 -9.67
CA TYR A 102 -3.93 -9.99 -9.23
C TYR A 102 -4.38 -8.80 -10.08
N ALA A 103 -3.49 -7.84 -10.34
CA ALA A 103 -3.79 -6.69 -11.18
C ALA A 103 -4.18 -7.11 -12.61
N ALA A 104 -3.37 -7.98 -13.23
CA ALA A 104 -3.66 -8.50 -14.56
C ALA A 104 -5.02 -9.23 -14.63
N LEU A 105 -5.31 -10.06 -13.63
CA LEU A 105 -6.58 -10.77 -13.54
C LEU A 105 -7.76 -9.80 -13.41
N ARG A 106 -7.64 -8.72 -12.61
CA ARG A 106 -8.71 -7.72 -12.44
C ARG A 106 -8.95 -6.90 -13.70
N LEU A 107 -7.89 -6.55 -14.43
CA LEU A 107 -7.98 -5.85 -15.71
C LEU A 107 -8.70 -6.69 -16.78
N VAL A 108 -8.46 -8.00 -16.82
CA VAL A 108 -9.07 -8.89 -17.82
C VAL A 108 -10.49 -9.30 -17.42
N ALA A 109 -10.70 -9.67 -16.16
CA ALA A 109 -11.93 -10.35 -15.73
C ALA A 109 -13.06 -9.39 -15.30
N SER A 110 -12.79 -8.10 -15.07
CA SER A 110 -13.75 -7.19 -14.48
C SER A 110 -13.90 -5.89 -15.27
N ALA A 111 -15.11 -5.65 -15.78
CA ALA A 111 -15.45 -4.42 -16.48
C ALA A 111 -15.23 -3.15 -15.62
N LYS A 112 -15.26 -3.30 -14.28
CA LYS A 112 -15.01 -2.20 -13.34
C LYS A 112 -13.62 -1.58 -13.51
N PHE A 113 -12.63 -2.37 -13.93
CA PHE A 113 -11.25 -1.90 -14.08
C PHE A 113 -10.85 -1.63 -15.54
N ARG A 114 -11.81 -1.60 -16.47
CA ARG A 114 -11.52 -1.44 -17.91
C ARG A 114 -10.70 -0.17 -18.23
N ASN A 115 -10.96 0.91 -17.51
CA ASN A 115 -10.28 2.20 -17.69
C ASN A 115 -9.36 2.57 -16.52
N VAL A 116 -9.01 1.59 -15.67
CA VAL A 116 -8.19 1.80 -14.48
C VAL A 116 -6.79 1.25 -14.73
N ALA A 117 -5.77 2.08 -14.54
CA ALA A 117 -4.38 1.66 -14.60
C ALA A 117 -3.90 1.11 -13.24
N PHE A 118 -3.17 0.00 -13.24
CA PHE A 118 -2.49 -0.51 -12.04
C PHE A 118 -1.00 -0.16 -12.09
N TYR A 119 -0.50 0.48 -11.03
CA TYR A 119 0.91 0.77 -10.83
C TYR A 119 1.44 -0.01 -9.63
N ILE A 120 2.56 -0.72 -9.78
CA ILE A 120 3.14 -1.52 -8.71
C ILE A 120 4.58 -1.09 -8.49
N SER A 121 4.86 -0.44 -7.36
CA SER A 121 6.22 -0.11 -6.93
C SER A 121 6.72 -1.19 -5.99
N GLY A 122 7.44 -2.16 -6.54
CA GLY A 122 7.88 -3.36 -5.84
C GLY A 122 8.99 -3.12 -4.81
N SER A 123 9.30 -4.17 -4.03
CA SER A 123 10.36 -4.14 -3.01
C SER A 123 11.78 -4.05 -3.57
N ASP A 124 11.93 -4.21 -4.88
CA ASP A 124 13.15 -4.07 -5.67
C ASP A 124 13.46 -2.60 -6.02
N VAL A 125 12.47 -1.71 -5.91
CA VAL A 125 12.66 -0.26 -6.07
C VAL A 125 13.08 0.34 -4.72
N ALA A 126 14.11 1.17 -4.69
CA ALA A 126 14.56 1.85 -3.46
C ALA A 126 13.48 2.77 -2.87
N GLY A 127 13.52 2.98 -1.56
CA GLY A 127 12.59 3.83 -0.84
C GLY A 127 11.44 3.08 -0.17
N GLU A 128 10.87 3.70 0.86
CA GLU A 128 9.76 3.18 1.63
C GLU A 128 8.44 3.35 0.87
N GLY A 129 7.46 2.50 1.15
CA GLY A 129 6.15 2.56 0.47
C GLY A 129 5.51 3.94 0.57
N GLU A 130 5.63 4.57 1.74
CA GLU A 130 5.13 5.92 2.03
C GLU A 130 5.74 6.98 1.12
N ILE A 131 7.08 6.97 1.01
CA ILE A 131 7.83 7.92 0.19
C ILE A 131 7.50 7.67 -1.29
N LYS A 132 7.41 6.41 -1.72
CA LYS A 132 7.03 6.05 -3.10
C LYS A 132 5.63 6.55 -3.48
N ILE A 133 4.70 6.53 -2.53
CA ILE A 133 3.35 7.10 -2.72
C ILE A 133 3.45 8.62 -2.90
N ILE A 134 4.19 9.30 -2.02
CA ILE A 134 4.41 10.76 -2.10
C ILE A 134 5.04 11.15 -3.44
N ASP A 135 6.10 10.46 -3.86
CA ASP A 135 6.78 10.69 -5.13
C ASP A 135 5.84 10.48 -6.33
N TRP A 136 4.99 9.45 -6.28
CA TRP A 136 4.00 9.19 -7.32
C TRP A 136 2.98 10.32 -7.40
N ILE A 137 2.46 10.79 -6.26
CA ILE A 137 1.49 11.90 -6.22
C ILE A 137 2.14 13.19 -6.73
N HIS A 138 3.39 13.47 -6.31
CA HIS A 138 4.13 14.65 -6.78
C HIS A 138 4.29 14.64 -8.30
N ASN A 139 4.61 13.50 -8.90
CA ASN A 139 4.71 13.36 -10.36
C ASN A 139 3.35 13.50 -11.06
N LEU A 140 2.27 12.99 -10.45
CA LEU A 140 0.92 13.18 -10.96
C LEU A 140 0.50 14.66 -10.98
N LEU A 141 0.75 15.39 -9.88
CA LEU A 141 0.36 16.80 -9.72
C LEU A 141 0.99 17.75 -10.73
N HIS A 142 2.14 17.38 -11.32
CA HIS A 142 2.69 18.14 -12.44
C HIS A 142 1.77 18.16 -13.67
N SER A 143 0.85 17.20 -13.76
CA SER A 143 -0.03 16.99 -14.92
C SER A 143 -1.52 17.18 -14.62
N GLN A 144 -1.99 16.96 -13.38
CA GLN A 144 -3.40 16.98 -13.00
C GLN A 144 -3.54 17.47 -11.55
N ASN A 145 -4.41 18.46 -11.27
CA ASN A 145 -4.44 19.13 -9.95
C ASN A 145 -5.75 19.02 -9.16
N ASP A 146 -6.80 18.45 -9.75
CA ASP A 146 -8.15 18.38 -9.15
C ASP A 146 -8.66 16.94 -8.96
N ASP A 147 -7.79 15.93 -9.11
CA ASP A 147 -8.15 14.53 -8.89
C ASP A 147 -8.31 14.23 -7.40
N ARG A 148 -9.29 13.38 -7.02
CA ARG A 148 -9.48 12.91 -5.65
C ARG A 148 -8.61 11.68 -5.42
N LEU A 149 -7.76 11.77 -4.40
CA LEU A 149 -6.80 10.72 -4.04
C LEU A 149 -7.15 10.15 -2.67
N ILE A 150 -7.09 8.83 -2.54
CA ILE A 150 -7.22 8.16 -1.24
C ILE A 150 -6.04 7.24 -0.98
N ILE A 151 -5.35 7.46 0.13
CA ILE A 151 -4.27 6.60 0.62
C ILE A 151 -4.85 5.59 1.59
N VAL A 152 -4.64 4.32 1.32
CA VAL A 152 -5.00 3.18 2.16
C VAL A 152 -3.77 2.79 2.96
N GLY A 153 -3.79 3.07 4.26
CA GLY A 153 -2.66 2.89 5.16
C GLY A 153 -3.03 3.15 6.61
N GLY A 154 -2.27 2.54 7.53
CA GLY A 154 -2.53 2.64 8.97
C GLY A 154 -1.63 3.64 9.72
N ASP A 155 -0.62 4.20 9.06
CA ASP A 155 0.35 5.08 9.70
C ASP A 155 -0.06 6.55 9.51
N ALA A 156 -0.31 7.25 10.61
CA ALA A 156 -0.75 8.65 10.63
C ALA A 156 0.32 9.62 10.07
N ASP A 157 1.58 9.18 9.99
CA ASP A 157 2.69 9.97 9.44
C ASP A 157 2.51 10.21 7.92
N LEU A 158 1.86 9.28 7.21
CA LEU A 158 1.45 9.45 5.81
C LEU A 158 0.52 10.66 5.61
N VAL A 159 -0.39 10.88 6.57
CA VAL A 159 -1.35 11.99 6.53
C VAL A 159 -0.59 13.31 6.66
N LEU A 160 0.31 13.39 7.64
CA LEU A 160 1.07 14.61 7.94
C LEU A 160 2.04 14.97 6.80
N GLN A 161 2.70 13.97 6.22
CA GLN A 161 3.58 14.16 5.06
C GLN A 161 2.77 14.56 3.81
N GLY A 162 1.62 13.93 3.57
CA GLY A 162 0.72 14.29 2.48
C GLY A 162 0.25 15.75 2.55
N LEU A 163 -0.19 16.20 3.73
CA LEU A 163 -0.64 17.58 3.96
C LEU A 163 0.49 18.61 3.90
N ALA A 164 1.70 18.26 4.36
CA ALA A 164 2.82 19.20 4.41
C ALA A 164 3.53 19.37 3.06
N VAL A 165 3.55 18.33 2.22
CA VAL A 165 4.40 18.28 1.01
C VAL A 165 3.58 18.43 -0.27
N LEU A 166 2.34 17.95 -0.31
CA LEU A 166 1.58 17.83 -1.55
C LEU A 166 0.49 18.91 -1.60
N ARG A 167 0.48 19.74 -2.65
CA ARG A 167 -0.57 20.74 -2.92
C ARG A 167 -1.85 20.10 -3.48
N VAL A 168 -2.25 18.94 -2.95
CA VAL A 168 -3.47 18.25 -3.36
C VAL A 168 -4.66 18.94 -2.69
N LYS A 169 -5.70 19.23 -3.45
CA LYS A 169 -6.96 19.75 -2.89
C LYS A 169 -7.74 18.67 -2.14
N ASP A 170 -7.86 17.49 -2.75
CA ASP A 170 -8.72 16.40 -2.32
C ASP A 170 -7.93 15.12 -2.00
N LEU A 171 -7.25 15.11 -0.85
CA LEU A 171 -6.51 13.96 -0.32
C LEU A 171 -7.22 13.36 0.89
N PHE A 172 -7.46 12.05 0.84
CA PHE A 172 -8.15 11.28 1.86
C PHE A 172 -7.27 10.17 2.38
N VAL A 173 -7.47 9.76 3.64
CA VAL A 173 -6.77 8.61 4.22
C VAL A 173 -7.76 7.61 4.81
N TYR A 174 -7.55 6.35 4.45
CA TYR A 174 -8.37 5.21 4.83
C TYR A 174 -7.58 4.23 5.70
N ALA A 175 -7.90 4.20 6.99
CA ALA A 175 -7.33 3.28 7.98
C ALA A 175 -8.31 2.13 8.30
N GLY A 176 -8.95 1.55 7.28
CA GLY A 176 -9.78 0.35 7.40
C GLY A 176 -11.26 0.61 7.73
N LYS A 177 -11.61 1.11 8.92
CA LYS A 177 -13.04 1.32 9.28
C LYS A 177 -13.48 2.78 9.35
N ASP A 178 -12.53 3.70 9.50
CA ASP A 178 -12.81 5.12 9.60
C ASP A 178 -12.18 5.82 8.39
N MET A 179 -13.02 6.59 7.68
CA MET A 179 -12.57 7.48 6.62
C MET A 179 -12.35 8.85 7.23
N SER A 180 -11.11 9.34 7.17
CA SER A 180 -10.80 10.71 7.59
C SER A 180 -10.75 11.61 6.35
N VAL A 181 -11.61 12.63 6.34
CA VAL A 181 -11.68 13.64 5.28
C VAL A 181 -10.86 14.84 5.73
N HIS A 182 -9.86 15.23 4.94
CA HIS A 182 -9.09 16.44 5.17
C HIS A 182 -9.30 17.41 3.99
N PRO A 183 -10.31 18.28 4.04
CA PRO A 183 -10.45 19.32 3.06
C PRO A 183 -9.33 20.34 3.28
N ASN A 184 -8.52 20.61 2.27
CA ASN A 184 -7.65 21.77 2.27
C ASN A 184 -8.55 23.01 2.10
N SER A 185 -9.01 23.60 3.20
CA SER A 185 -9.69 24.89 3.18
C SER A 185 -8.66 26.00 2.93
N ARG A 186 -8.48 26.33 1.65
CA ARG A 186 -8.04 27.66 1.22
C ARG A 186 -8.90 28.15 0.07
#